data_AF-A0A7S3DI78-F1
#
_entry.id   AF-A0A7S3DI78-F1
#
_cell.length_a   1.000
_cell.length_b   1.000
_cell.length_c   1.000
_cell.angle_alpha   90.00
_cell.angle_beta   90.00
_cell.angle_gamma   90.00
#
_symmetry.space_group_name_H-M   'P 1'
#
loop_
_entity.id
_entity.type
_entity.pdbx_description
1 polymer ?
#
loop_
_entity_poly.entity_id
_entity_poly.type
_entity_poly.pdbx_seq_one_letter_code
_entity_poly.pdbx_strand_id
1 'polypeptide(L)'
;DLLVRRIPGRLVPPASGRSYHEEFNPPKKAMTDDVTGEALVRRSDDNATTLKKRLGAFHNDTMPVLQYYKEKGVLRTVEAANPMSSVYEDIKRFIEKGY
;
A
#
# COMPACT_ATOMS: atom_id res chain seq x y z
N ASP A 1 4.87 13.03 -3.06
CA ASP A 1 4.61 12.82 -4.51
C ASP A 1 4.22 11.39 -4.87
N LEU A 2 4.93 10.35 -4.41
CA LEU A 2 4.62 8.97 -4.80
C LEU A 2 3.22 8.50 -4.37
N LEU A 3 2.79 8.78 -3.13
CA LEU A 3 1.45 8.38 -2.65
C LEU A 3 0.31 9.09 -3.39
N VAL A 4 0.55 10.31 -3.88
CA VAL A 4 -0.42 11.09 -4.67
C VAL A 4 -0.64 10.43 -6.05
N ARG A 5 0.35 9.70 -6.56
CA ARG A 5 0.19 8.87 -7.76
C ARG A 5 -0.44 7.52 -7.43
N ARG A 6 0.04 6.85 -6.37
CA ARG A 6 -0.39 5.49 -6.00
C ARG A 6 -1.85 5.38 -5.57
N ILE A 7 -2.38 6.38 -4.87
CA ILE A 7 -3.73 6.28 -4.31
C ILE A 7 -4.80 6.43 -5.41
N PRO A 8 -4.81 7.51 -6.23
CA PRO A 8 -5.82 7.67 -7.27
C PRO A 8 -5.79 6.65 -8.40
N GLY A 9 -4.62 6.03 -8.64
CA GLY A 9 -4.46 4.98 -9.65
C GLY A 9 -4.86 3.58 -9.16
N ARG A 10 -5.35 3.44 -7.92
CA ARG A 10 -5.75 2.14 -7.37
C ARG A 10 -7.06 1.64 -7.97
N LEU A 11 -7.08 0.36 -8.32
CA LEU A 11 -8.26 -0.37 -8.78
C LEU A 11 -8.49 -1.59 -7.88
N VAL A 12 -9.75 -1.85 -7.52
CA VAL A 12 -10.13 -2.96 -6.63
C VAL A 12 -11.40 -3.66 -7.11
N PRO A 13 -11.49 -5.00 -7.09
CA PRO A 13 -12.76 -5.69 -7.22
C PRO A 13 -13.53 -5.59 -5.88
N PRO A 14 -14.83 -5.28 -5.88
CA PRO A 14 -15.60 -5.12 -4.64
C PRO A 14 -15.63 -6.36 -3.74
N ALA A 15 -15.59 -7.56 -4.34
CA ALA A 15 -15.77 -8.81 -3.60
C ALA A 15 -14.52 -9.28 -2.83
N SER A 16 -13.32 -9.14 -3.41
CA SER A 16 -12.10 -9.70 -2.83
C SER A 16 -11.15 -8.68 -2.19
N GLY A 17 -11.27 -7.40 -2.56
CA GLY A 17 -10.38 -6.35 -2.07
C GLY A 17 -8.94 -6.42 -2.59
N ARG A 18 -8.64 -7.30 -3.57
CA ARG A 18 -7.35 -7.31 -4.28
C ARG A 18 -7.04 -5.92 -4.83
N SER A 19 -5.78 -5.50 -4.76
CA SER A 19 -5.38 -4.17 -5.24
C SER A 19 -4.55 -4.27 -6.51
N TYR A 20 -5.01 -3.57 -7.53
CA TYR A 20 -4.26 -3.29 -8.75
C TYR A 20 -3.93 -1.80 -8.81
N HIS A 21 -3.06 -1.44 -9.74
CA HIS A 21 -2.74 -0.05 -10.02
C HIS A 21 -2.43 0.15 -11.50
N GLU A 22 -2.96 1.20 -12.11
CA GLU A 22 -2.84 1.46 -13.56
C GLU A 22 -1.39 1.46 -14.06
N GLU A 23 -0.47 2.07 -13.32
CA GLU A 23 0.97 2.10 -13.64
C GLU A 23 1.81 1.02 -12.91
N PHE A 24 1.66 0.88 -11.59
CA PHE A 24 2.60 0.11 -10.77
C PHE A 24 2.29 -1.39 -10.63
N ASN A 25 1.04 -1.80 -10.90
CA ASN A 25 0.59 -3.19 -10.84
C ASN A 25 -0.68 -3.36 -11.71
N PRO A 26 -0.58 -3.16 -13.04
CA PRO A 26 -1.75 -3.17 -13.90
C PRO A 26 -2.38 -4.56 -13.96
N PRO A 27 -3.73 -4.66 -14.07
CA PRO A 27 -4.35 -5.93 -14.38
C PRO A 27 -3.92 -6.41 -15.78
N LYS A 28 -3.88 -7.72 -16.02
CA LYS A 28 -3.56 -8.30 -17.33
C LYS A 28 -4.56 -7.85 -18.39
N LYS A 29 -5.84 -7.72 -18.00
CA LYS A 29 -6.90 -7.16 -18.84
C LYS A 29 -7.47 -5.90 -18.17
N ALA A 30 -7.60 -4.83 -18.96
CA ALA A 30 -8.10 -3.55 -18.46
C ALA A 30 -9.41 -3.70 -17.66
N MET A 31 -9.43 -3.08 -16.47
CA MET A 31 -10.59 -3.05 -15.56
C MET A 31 -11.17 -4.42 -15.21
N THR A 32 -10.37 -5.48 -15.28
CA THR A 32 -10.79 -6.86 -15.02
C THR A 32 -9.87 -7.49 -13.99
N ASP A 33 -10.42 -8.17 -12.99
CA ASP A 33 -9.65 -8.93 -12.03
C ASP A 33 -9.01 -10.16 -12.67
N ASP A 34 -7.71 -10.35 -12.44
CA ASP A 34 -6.92 -11.40 -13.09
C ASP A 34 -7.24 -12.83 -12.62
N VAL A 35 -7.96 -12.99 -11.51
CA VAL A 35 -8.28 -14.28 -10.90
C VAL A 35 -9.74 -14.66 -11.15
N THR A 36 -10.66 -13.73 -10.90
CA THR A 36 -12.12 -13.99 -10.98
C THR A 36 -12.74 -13.49 -12.27
N GLY A 37 -12.09 -12.58 -13.01
CA GLY A 37 -12.67 -11.93 -14.19
C GLY A 37 -13.70 -10.86 -13.87
N GLU A 38 -13.92 -10.53 -12.60
CA GLU A 38 -14.86 -9.50 -12.16
C GLU A 38 -14.38 -8.09 -12.53
N ALA A 39 -15.31 -7.15 -12.65
CA ALA A 39 -14.98 -5.77 -12.93
C ALA A 39 -14.23 -5.11 -11.75
N LEU A 40 -13.15 -4.40 -12.06
CA LEU A 40 -12.46 -3.54 -11.10
C LEU A 40 -13.16 -2.20 -11.00
N VAL A 41 -13.09 -1.56 -9.84
CA VAL A 41 -13.61 -0.21 -9.61
C VAL A 41 -12.54 0.69 -9.00
N ARG A 42 -12.66 1.98 -9.26
CA ARG A 42 -11.93 3.03 -8.52
C ARG A 42 -12.76 3.43 -7.32
N ARG A 43 -12.11 3.64 -6.17
CA ARG A 43 -12.83 4.13 -4.99
C ARG A 43 -13.00 5.64 -5.06
N SER A 44 -14.15 6.14 -4.62
CA SER A 44 -14.45 7.58 -4.63
C SER A 44 -13.54 8.40 -3.71
N ASP A 45 -13.01 7.78 -2.67
CA ASP A 45 -12.13 8.40 -1.68
C ASP A 45 -10.65 8.42 -2.08
N ASP A 46 -10.29 7.79 -3.20
CA ASP A 46 -8.92 7.74 -3.73
C ASP A 46 -8.63 9.00 -4.56
N ASN A 47 -8.57 10.15 -3.87
CA ASN A 47 -8.29 11.45 -4.46
C ASN A 47 -7.31 12.27 -3.60
N ALA A 48 -6.69 13.29 -4.20
CA ALA A 48 -5.63 14.08 -3.57
C ALA A 48 -6.09 14.79 -2.27
N THR A 49 -7.32 15.31 -2.26
CA THR A 49 -7.89 16.01 -1.10
C THR A 49 -8.04 15.06 0.09
N THR A 50 -8.68 13.91 -0.13
CA THR A 50 -8.85 12.89 0.90
C THR A 50 -7.50 12.32 1.35
N LEU A 51 -6.57 12.10 0.42
CA LEU A 51 -5.22 11.63 0.75
C LEU A 51 -4.49 12.61 1.68
N LYS A 52 -4.51 13.91 1.39
CA LYS A 52 -3.84 14.92 2.22
C LYS A 52 -4.38 14.90 3.65
N LYS A 53 -5.71 14.82 3.81
CA LYS A 53 -6.35 14.71 5.13
C LYS A 53 -5.91 13.44 5.87
N ARG A 54 -5.88 12.30 5.18
CA ARG A 54 -5.45 11.02 5.75
C ARG A 54 -3.98 11.00 6.15
N LEU A 55 -3.10 11.59 5.35
CA LEU A 55 -1.68 11.69 5.69
C LEU A 55 -1.47 12.57 6.92
N GLY A 56 -2.19 13.68 7.05
CA GLY A 56 -2.17 14.50 8.27
C GLY A 56 -2.54 13.68 9.52
N ALA A 57 -3.66 12.94 9.46
CA ALA A 57 -4.07 12.06 10.55
C ALA A 57 -3.05 10.94 10.83
N PHE A 58 -2.50 10.29 9.80
CA PHE A 58 -1.46 9.27 9.97
C PHE A 58 -0.21 9.82 10.67
N HIS A 59 0.27 11.00 10.28
CA HIS A 59 1.43 11.63 10.90
C HIS A 59 1.18 12.03 12.37
N ASN A 60 -0.02 12.49 12.69
CA ASN A 60 -0.37 12.89 14.05
C ASN A 60 -0.63 11.69 14.97
N ASP A 61 -1.40 10.71 14.47
CA ASP A 61 -2.01 9.70 15.33
C ASP A 61 -1.25 8.36 15.25
N THR A 62 -0.67 8.04 14.08
CA THR A 62 -0.05 6.72 13.83
C THR A 62 1.47 6.74 13.97
N MET A 63 2.15 7.80 13.51
CA MET A 63 3.62 7.87 13.63
C MET A 63 4.16 7.78 15.06
N PRO A 64 3.51 8.35 16.11
CA PRO A 64 4.00 8.21 17.48
C PRO A 64 4.12 6.75 17.95
N VAL A 65 3.32 5.83 17.38
CA VAL A 65 3.38 4.39 17.68
C VAL A 65 4.74 3.78 17.30
N LEU A 66 5.45 4.37 16.32
CA LEU A 66 6.79 3.92 15.95
C LEU A 66 7.77 4.06 17.11
N GLN A 67 7.65 5.10 17.93
CA GLN A 67 8.53 5.31 19.08
C GLN A 67 8.38 4.17 20.09
N TYR A 68 7.14 3.74 20.36
CA TYR A 68 6.85 2.60 21.24
C TYR A 68 7.53 1.31 20.76
N TYR A 69 7.42 0.98 19.47
CA TYR A 69 8.06 -0.23 18.93
C TYR A 69 9.59 -0.09 18.81
N LYS A 70 10.09 1.12 18.62
CA LYS A 70 11.53 1.42 18.63
C LYS A 70 12.15 1.16 20.01
N GLU A 71 11.50 1.64 21.08
CA GLU A 71 11.93 1.41 22.46
C GLU A 71 11.95 -0.08 22.85
N LYS A 72 11.04 -0.86 22.26
CA LYS A 72 11.02 -2.32 22.41
C LYS A 72 12.06 -3.07 21.57
N GLY A 73 12.82 -2.39 20.72
CA GLY A 73 13.84 -3.00 19.86
C GLY A 73 13.29 -3.85 18.70
N VAL A 74 11.97 -3.87 18.51
CA VAL A 74 11.29 -4.69 17.48
C VAL A 74 10.95 -3.91 16.20
N LEU A 75 11.14 -2.59 16.19
CA LEU A 75 10.92 -1.79 14.98
C LEU A 75 11.91 -2.15 13.88
N ARG A 76 11.40 -2.41 12.67
CA ARG A 76 12.16 -2.52 11.43
C ARG A 76 11.52 -1.60 10.38
N THR A 77 12.36 -0.98 9.56
CA THR A 77 11.91 -0.04 8.51
C THR A 77 12.22 -0.61 7.14
N VAL A 78 11.28 -0.50 6.21
CA VAL A 78 11.40 -0.96 4.82
C VAL A 78 11.10 0.22 3.89
N GLU A 79 11.91 0.37 2.83
CA GLU A 79 11.68 1.40 1.81
C GLU A 79 10.58 0.95 0.83
N ALA A 80 9.36 1.44 1.05
CA ALA A 80 8.19 1.07 0.28
C ALA A 80 8.11 1.72 -1.12
N ALA A 81 9.01 2.66 -1.44
CA ALA A 81 9.11 3.23 -2.79
C ALA A 81 9.71 2.26 -3.82
N ASN A 82 10.43 1.23 -3.36
CA ASN A 82 11.05 0.21 -4.20
C ASN A 82 10.01 -0.68 -4.92
N PRO A 83 10.43 -1.46 -5.95
CA PRO A 83 9.58 -2.45 -6.59
C PRO A 83 9.01 -3.47 -5.59
N MET A 84 7.81 -3.97 -5.86
CA MET A 84 7.09 -4.89 -4.95
C MET A 84 7.91 -6.13 -4.58
N SER A 85 8.67 -6.70 -5.52
CA SER A 85 9.54 -7.85 -5.26
C SER A 85 10.67 -7.51 -4.28
N SER A 86 11.30 -6.35 -4.41
CA SER A 86 12.34 -5.89 -3.48
C SER A 86 11.78 -5.67 -2.08
N VAL A 87 10.63 -5.01 -1.98
CA VAL A 87 9.93 -4.79 -0.71
C VAL A 87 9.56 -6.12 -0.04
N TYR A 88 9.10 -7.10 -0.82
CA TYR A 88 8.79 -8.44 -0.32
C TYR A 88 10.03 -9.13 0.27
N GLU A 89 11.15 -9.12 -0.45
CA GLU A 89 12.39 -9.74 0.02
C GLU A 89 12.97 -9.04 1.26
N ASP A 90 12.85 -7.71 1.36
CA ASP A 90 13.26 -6.97 2.55
C ASP A 90 12.45 -7.38 3.79
N ILE A 91 11.12 -7.49 3.64
CA ILE A 91 10.24 -7.95 4.72
C ILE A 91 10.56 -9.39 5.11
N LYS A 92 10.65 -10.29 4.13
CA LYS A 92 10.96 -11.71 4.34
C LYS A 92 12.26 -11.89 5.10
N ARG A 93 13.30 -11.14 4.74
CA ARG A 93 14.61 -11.16 5.41
C ARG A 93 14.53 -10.80 6.89
N PHE A 94 13.66 -9.85 7.27
CA PHE A 94 13.50 -9.49 8.69
C PHE A 94 12.83 -10.61 9.48
N ILE A 95 11.78 -11.21 8.91
CA ILE A 95 11.02 -12.30 9.54
C ILE A 95 11.88 -13.57 9.70
N GLU A 96 12.59 -13.98 8.64
CA GLU A 96 13.42 -15.20 8.66
C GLU A 96 14.61 -15.11 9.60
N LYS A 97 15.09 -13.89 9.88
CA LYS A 97 16.17 -13.66 10.86
C LYS A 97 15.70 -13.73 12.32
N GLY A 98 14.42 -14.01 12.57
CA GLY A 98 13.88 -14.22 13.92
C GLY A 98 13.62 -12.92 14.70
N TYR A 99 13.13 -11.89 14.01
CA TYR A 99 12.84 -10.57 14.59
C TYR A 99 11.38 -10.16 14.41
#